data_AF-A0A7W1JW43-F1
#
_entry.id   AF-A0A7W1JW43-F1
#
_cell.length_a   1.000
_cell.length_b   1.000
_cell.length_c   1.000
_cell.angle_alpha   90.00
_cell.angle_beta   90.00
_cell.angle_gamma   90.00
#
_symmetry.space_group_name_H-M   'P 1'
#
loop_
_entity.id
_entity.type
_entity.pdbx_description
1 polymer ?
#
loop_
_entity_poly.entity_id
_entity_poly.type
_entity_poly.pdbx_seq_one_letter_code
_entity_poly.pdbx_strand_id
1 'polypeptide(L)'
;MRIHDRLDELYAIGGGVGANRVAGTSGEDRAHELAAQWLEEAGLAVEVDSAGNLIGRSAETSVWTGSHLDSVPFGGKFDGALGVVAAIEAVERVGRGVVVVFRDEERGCVGSTAFADRELLPECFLEVHIEQGPVLERASAPLGLAMGIVGIVRGERTFEGRAGHAGTVPMLGREDALVAAAEYVLRARAAAIPIEGAVATVGQLDVEPGAVNVIPGRVRVSVDARAPDRERLDRLVAELELEADFRMEPVPMAERPMAAFRAELQERGLPVVELPSGAGHDASVLAAAGVPTAMLFVRSLNGGISHSPQEESAPEDVELALEVLAGAIGRLAEGAG
;
A
#
# COMPACT_ATOMS: atom_id res chain seq x y z
N MET A 1 -19.79 1.16 16.87
CA MET A 1 -19.38 2.58 16.75
C MET A 1 -19.60 3.01 15.32
N ARG A 2 -19.93 4.29 15.03
CA ARG A 2 -20.33 4.78 13.69
C ARG A 2 -19.34 4.41 12.56
N ILE A 3 -18.04 4.33 12.85
CA ILE A 3 -17.01 3.88 11.90
C ILE A 3 -17.27 2.46 11.35
N HIS A 4 -17.70 1.52 12.20
CA HIS A 4 -17.91 0.13 11.81
C HIS A 4 -19.14 -0.02 10.91
N ASP A 5 -20.20 0.72 11.24
CA ASP A 5 -21.43 0.76 10.45
C ASP A 5 -21.15 1.33 9.04
N ARG A 6 -20.39 2.43 8.95
CA ARG A 6 -19.96 3.03 7.67
C ARG A 6 -19.09 2.07 6.85
N LEU A 7 -18.16 1.35 7.48
CA LEU A 7 -17.37 0.33 6.79
C LEU A 7 -18.23 -0.84 6.28
N ASP A 8 -19.23 -1.27 7.05
CA ASP A 8 -20.19 -2.30 6.60
C ASP A 8 -21.04 -1.81 5.42
N GLU A 9 -21.47 -0.56 5.43
CA GLU A 9 -22.20 0.05 4.32
C GLU A 9 -21.36 0.10 3.04
N LEU A 10 -20.08 0.52 3.13
CA LEU A 10 -19.16 0.48 1.99
C LEU A 10 -18.89 -0.94 1.50
N TYR A 11 -18.71 -1.90 2.41
CA TYR A 11 -18.46 -3.30 2.07
C TYR A 11 -19.65 -3.95 1.35
N ALA A 12 -20.88 -3.51 1.64
CA ALA A 12 -22.08 -3.99 0.95
C ALA A 12 -22.20 -3.49 -0.51
N ILE A 13 -21.42 -2.48 -0.93
CA ILE A 13 -21.44 -1.96 -2.30
C ILE A 13 -20.74 -2.93 -3.26
N GLY A 14 -21.33 -3.12 -4.45
CA GLY A 14 -20.89 -4.09 -5.47
C GLY A 14 -21.60 -5.43 -5.35
N GLY A 15 -21.97 -5.84 -4.12
CA GLY A 15 -22.62 -7.11 -3.83
C GLY A 15 -21.70 -8.33 -4.05
N GLY A 16 -22.20 -9.52 -3.73
CA GLY A 16 -21.43 -10.76 -3.87
C GLY A 16 -20.48 -11.02 -2.70
N VAL A 17 -19.40 -11.75 -2.96
CA VAL A 17 -18.38 -12.09 -1.96
C VAL A 17 -17.28 -11.03 -1.99
N GLY A 18 -16.88 -10.50 -0.83
CA GLY A 18 -15.87 -9.45 -0.74
C GLY A 18 -16.37 -8.08 -1.21
N ALA A 19 -15.50 -7.08 -1.07
CA ALA A 19 -15.69 -5.78 -1.71
C ALA A 19 -15.48 -5.90 -3.23
N ASN A 20 -16.34 -5.24 -4.00
CA ASN A 20 -16.28 -5.24 -5.47
C ASN A 20 -16.53 -3.83 -6.00
N ARG A 21 -15.78 -2.85 -5.49
CA ARG A 21 -15.87 -1.43 -5.85
C ARG A 21 -14.77 -1.05 -6.83
N VAL A 22 -14.65 -1.81 -7.91
CA VAL A 22 -13.55 -1.65 -8.87
C VAL A 22 -13.55 -0.24 -9.49
N ALA A 23 -12.37 0.35 -9.63
CA ALA A 23 -12.21 1.67 -10.21
C ALA A 23 -12.82 1.82 -11.61
N GLY A 24 -13.47 2.96 -11.83
CA GLY A 24 -14.21 3.31 -13.05
C GLY A 24 -15.55 2.58 -13.20
N THR A 25 -16.03 1.91 -12.16
CA THR A 25 -17.35 1.26 -12.15
C THR A 25 -18.35 2.02 -11.30
N SER A 26 -19.64 1.72 -11.47
CA SER A 26 -20.70 2.28 -10.63
C SER A 26 -20.56 1.90 -9.14
N GLY A 27 -19.77 0.88 -8.81
CA GLY A 27 -19.45 0.54 -7.43
C GLY A 27 -18.60 1.61 -6.75
N GLU A 28 -17.55 2.09 -7.44
CA GLU A 28 -16.71 3.19 -6.96
C GLU A 28 -17.51 4.50 -6.88
N ASP A 29 -18.32 4.81 -7.90
CA ASP A 29 -19.16 6.02 -7.91
C ASP A 29 -20.12 6.05 -6.73
N ARG A 30 -20.82 4.94 -6.45
CA ARG A 30 -21.72 4.83 -5.30
C ARG A 30 -21.02 4.99 -3.96
N ALA A 31 -19.76 4.53 -3.86
CA ALA A 31 -18.97 4.70 -2.65
C ALA A 31 -18.60 6.17 -2.42
N HIS A 32 -18.23 6.89 -3.49
CA HIS A 32 -17.98 8.32 -3.43
C HIS A 32 -19.25 9.13 -3.15
N GLU A 33 -20.39 8.77 -3.75
CA GLU A 33 -21.69 9.40 -3.44
C GLU A 33 -22.08 9.23 -1.96
N LEU A 34 -21.83 8.04 -1.39
CA LEU A 34 -22.09 7.77 0.02
C LEU A 34 -21.13 8.54 0.93
N ALA A 35 -19.84 8.58 0.60
CA ALA A 35 -18.87 9.37 1.34
C ALA A 35 -19.18 10.87 1.28
N ALA A 36 -19.67 11.38 0.14
CA ALA A 36 -20.09 12.77 -0.01
C ALA A 36 -21.22 13.12 0.97
N GLN A 37 -22.22 12.23 1.11
CA GLN A 37 -23.30 12.40 2.09
C GLN A 37 -22.74 12.47 3.52
N TRP A 38 -21.81 11.58 3.87
CA TRP A 38 -21.20 11.59 5.21
C TRP A 38 -20.35 12.83 5.49
N LEU A 39 -19.67 13.38 4.47
CA LEU A 39 -18.96 14.65 4.58
C LEU A 39 -19.92 15.82 4.81
N GLU A 40 -21.04 15.86 4.10
CA GLU A 40 -22.09 16.87 4.30
C GLU A 40 -22.73 16.76 5.69
N GLU A 41 -23.01 15.54 6.16
CA GLU A 41 -23.50 15.26 7.51
C GLU A 41 -22.52 15.71 8.60
N ALA A 42 -21.21 15.57 8.33
CA ALA A 42 -20.14 16.08 9.19
C ALA A 42 -19.99 17.61 9.14
N GLY A 43 -20.78 18.31 8.32
CA GLY A 43 -20.75 19.76 8.17
C GLY A 43 -19.57 20.29 7.35
N LEU A 44 -18.95 19.44 6.53
CA LEU A 44 -17.81 19.81 5.68
C LEU A 44 -18.30 20.34 4.33
N ALA A 45 -17.60 21.34 3.80
CA ALA A 45 -17.83 21.84 2.45
C ALA A 45 -17.29 20.83 1.43
N VAL A 46 -18.18 20.23 0.65
CA VAL A 46 -17.85 19.18 -0.32
C VAL A 46 -17.55 19.76 -1.69
N GLU A 47 -16.43 19.33 -2.28
CA GLU A 47 -16.06 19.59 -3.68
C GLU A 47 -15.57 18.29 -4.35
N VAL A 48 -15.68 18.24 -5.67
CA VAL A 48 -15.09 17.17 -6.49
C VAL A 48 -14.13 17.84 -7.47
N ASP A 49 -12.87 17.38 -7.49
CA ASP A 49 -11.86 17.94 -8.37
C ASP A 49 -11.96 17.40 -9.81
N SER A 50 -11.10 17.89 -10.71
CA SER A 50 -11.10 17.47 -12.12
C SER A 50 -10.70 16.01 -12.35
N ALA A 51 -10.06 15.36 -11.38
CA ALA A 51 -9.73 13.95 -11.42
C ALA A 51 -10.84 13.06 -10.81
N GLY A 52 -11.90 13.69 -10.28
CA GLY A 52 -13.00 12.99 -9.63
C GLY A 52 -12.74 12.67 -8.16
N ASN A 53 -11.65 13.18 -7.57
CA ASN A 53 -11.40 13.03 -6.15
C ASN A 53 -12.43 13.85 -5.38
N LEU A 54 -12.94 13.28 -4.29
CA LEU A 54 -13.90 13.93 -3.42
C LEU A 54 -13.15 14.59 -2.25
N ILE A 55 -13.45 15.85 -1.97
CA ILE A 55 -12.76 16.63 -0.93
C ILE A 55 -13.82 17.26 -0.03
N GLY A 56 -13.69 17.06 1.29
CA GLY A 56 -14.54 17.69 2.31
C GLY A 56 -13.71 18.61 3.20
N ARG A 57 -14.03 19.89 3.23
CA ARG A 57 -13.23 20.92 3.93
C ARG A 57 -13.94 21.44 5.16
N SER A 58 -13.23 21.51 6.29
CA SER A 58 -13.59 22.40 7.38
C SER A 58 -13.05 23.82 7.14
N ALA A 59 -13.25 24.74 8.09
CA ALA A 59 -12.74 26.10 7.98
C ALA A 59 -11.21 26.21 8.10
N GLU A 60 -10.56 25.25 8.78
CA GLU A 60 -9.11 25.20 8.95
C GLU A 60 -8.55 24.03 8.12
N THR A 61 -7.67 24.32 7.16
CA THR A 61 -7.25 23.34 6.14
C THR A 61 -5.76 22.98 6.18
N SER A 62 -5.12 23.14 7.34
CA SER A 62 -3.70 22.89 7.58
C SER A 62 -3.34 21.41 7.46
N VAL A 63 -4.23 20.51 7.87
CA VAL A 63 -4.01 19.06 7.85
C VAL A 63 -5.03 18.40 6.93
N TRP A 64 -4.54 17.61 5.98
CA TRP A 64 -5.34 16.76 5.12
C TRP A 64 -5.23 15.31 5.57
N THR A 65 -6.30 14.55 5.45
CA THR A 65 -6.31 13.12 5.71
C THR A 65 -7.26 12.42 4.77
N GLY A 66 -6.97 11.17 4.43
CA GLY A 66 -7.72 10.47 3.41
C GLY A 66 -7.11 9.14 3.03
N SER A 67 -7.75 8.50 2.07
CA SER A 67 -7.27 7.30 1.35
C SER A 67 -8.20 7.10 0.14
N HIS A 68 -8.43 5.87 -0.29
CA HIS A 68 -9.24 5.53 -1.46
C HIS A 68 -10.50 4.72 -1.10
N LEU A 69 -11.45 4.63 -2.04
CA LEU A 69 -12.69 3.83 -1.87
C LEU A 69 -12.87 2.74 -2.93
N ASP A 70 -12.08 2.76 -3.99
CA ASP A 70 -12.04 1.64 -4.92
C ASP A 70 -11.47 0.38 -4.23
N SER A 71 -11.73 -0.78 -4.81
CA SER A 71 -11.19 -2.04 -4.32
C SER A 71 -10.83 -2.96 -5.47
N VAL A 72 -9.89 -3.87 -5.24
CA VAL A 72 -9.78 -5.07 -6.09
C VAL A 72 -11.08 -5.90 -6.08
N PRO A 73 -11.33 -6.73 -7.11
CA PRO A 73 -12.40 -7.73 -7.07
C PRO A 73 -12.21 -8.72 -5.92
N PHE A 74 -13.30 -9.05 -5.23
CA PHE A 74 -13.27 -9.90 -4.03
C PHE A 74 -12.34 -9.35 -2.93
N GLY A 75 -12.21 -8.03 -2.83
CA GLY A 75 -11.37 -7.36 -1.85
C GLY A 75 -11.92 -7.44 -0.42
N GLY A 76 -11.18 -6.84 0.50
CA GLY A 76 -11.54 -6.78 1.90
C GLY A 76 -12.46 -5.61 2.27
N LYS A 77 -12.79 -5.52 3.57
CA LYS A 77 -13.65 -4.46 4.12
C LYS A 77 -12.87 -3.17 4.41
N PHE A 78 -11.57 -3.26 4.66
CA PHE A 78 -10.79 -2.22 5.33
C PHE A 78 -9.81 -1.51 4.40
N ASP A 79 -9.25 -2.22 3.41
CA ASP A 79 -8.33 -1.66 2.41
C ASP A 79 -8.89 -0.38 1.74
N GLY A 80 -8.17 0.73 1.85
CA GLY A 80 -8.61 2.10 1.53
C GLY A 80 -9.75 2.66 2.38
N ALA A 81 -10.87 1.93 2.46
CA ALA A 81 -12.10 2.33 3.10
C ALA A 81 -11.92 2.74 4.58
N LEU A 82 -11.04 2.05 5.32
CA LEU A 82 -10.69 2.41 6.70
C LEU A 82 -10.12 3.83 6.79
N GLY A 83 -9.19 4.18 5.90
CA GLY A 83 -8.57 5.50 5.89
C GLY A 83 -9.58 6.61 5.62
N VAL A 84 -10.49 6.40 4.68
CA VAL A 84 -11.54 7.37 4.34
C VAL A 84 -12.53 7.54 5.48
N VAL A 85 -13.08 6.45 6.02
CA VAL A 85 -14.08 6.54 7.10
C VAL A 85 -13.43 7.11 8.37
N ALA A 86 -12.21 6.70 8.71
CA ALA A 86 -11.48 7.25 9.84
C ALA A 86 -11.21 8.76 9.67
N ALA A 87 -10.85 9.21 8.46
CA ALA A 87 -10.64 10.62 8.15
C ALA A 87 -11.92 11.46 8.36
N ILE A 88 -13.07 11.00 7.86
CA ILE A 88 -14.37 11.68 8.06
C ILE A 88 -14.69 11.81 9.55
N GLU A 89 -14.62 10.70 10.29
CA GLU A 89 -14.93 10.66 11.72
C GLU A 89 -13.95 11.51 12.55
N ALA A 90 -12.67 11.51 12.19
CA ALA A 90 -11.64 12.28 12.88
C ALA A 90 -11.83 13.78 12.64
N VAL A 91 -11.98 14.21 11.39
CA VAL A 91 -12.17 15.63 11.04
C VAL A 91 -13.46 16.18 11.65
N GLU A 92 -14.56 15.40 11.63
CA GLU A 92 -15.81 15.78 12.30
C GLU A 92 -15.60 15.97 13.81
N ARG A 93 -14.88 15.05 14.46
CA ARG A 93 -14.62 15.10 15.91
C ARG A 93 -13.74 16.27 16.33
N VAL A 94 -12.69 16.58 15.56
CA VAL A 94 -11.75 17.67 15.88
C VAL A 94 -12.30 19.02 15.40
N GLY A 95 -13.22 19.03 14.43
CA GLY A 95 -13.83 20.23 13.85
C GLY A 95 -12.91 21.02 12.92
N ARG A 96 -11.78 20.43 12.51
CA ARG A 96 -10.74 21.03 11.68
C ARG A 96 -10.06 19.98 10.81
N GLY A 97 -9.48 20.41 9.69
CA GLY A 97 -8.84 19.56 8.68
C GLY A 97 -9.63 19.45 7.38
N VAL A 98 -9.05 18.69 6.44
CA VAL A 98 -9.65 18.36 5.14
C VAL A 98 -9.63 16.85 4.97
N VAL A 99 -10.76 16.29 4.53
CA VAL A 99 -10.83 14.91 4.06
C VAL A 99 -10.64 14.90 2.56
N VAL A 100 -9.80 14.01 2.04
CA VAL A 100 -9.69 13.71 0.61
C VAL A 100 -9.95 12.23 0.37
N VAL A 101 -10.70 11.92 -0.68
CA VAL A 101 -11.00 10.56 -1.12
C VAL A 101 -10.50 10.44 -2.54
N PHE A 102 -9.44 9.66 -2.73
CA PHE A 102 -8.81 9.47 -4.02
C PHE A 102 -9.51 8.40 -4.85
N ARG A 103 -9.44 8.59 -6.17
CA ARG A 103 -9.95 7.69 -7.20
C ARG A 103 -8.86 6.73 -7.69
N ASP A 104 -9.26 5.49 -7.97
CA ASP A 104 -8.45 4.49 -8.69
C ASP A 104 -7.02 4.33 -8.13
N GLU A 105 -6.93 4.01 -6.83
CA GLU A 105 -5.66 3.73 -6.16
C GLU A 105 -5.11 2.38 -6.60
N GLU A 106 -5.98 1.36 -6.63
CA GLU A 106 -5.61 -0.06 -6.79
C GLU A 106 -4.96 -0.38 -8.14
N ARG A 107 -5.13 0.51 -9.13
CA ARG A 107 -4.50 0.37 -10.47
C ARG A 107 -3.34 1.32 -10.70
N GLY A 108 -3.01 2.18 -9.73
CA GLY A 108 -1.84 3.06 -9.79
C GLY A 108 -2.10 4.50 -9.36
N CYS A 109 -2.90 4.72 -8.32
CA CYS A 109 -3.02 6.03 -7.66
C CYS A 109 -3.39 7.17 -8.63
N VAL A 110 -4.35 6.93 -9.54
CA VAL A 110 -4.66 7.89 -10.64
C VAL A 110 -5.15 9.22 -10.07
N GLY A 111 -6.03 9.17 -9.07
CA GLY A 111 -6.60 10.33 -8.40
C GLY A 111 -5.54 11.19 -7.72
N SER A 112 -4.69 10.58 -6.88
CA SER A 112 -3.63 11.31 -6.19
C SER A 112 -2.51 11.78 -7.11
N THR A 113 -2.22 11.05 -8.19
CA THR A 113 -1.25 11.48 -9.21
C THR A 113 -1.72 12.78 -9.89
N ALA A 114 -2.98 12.83 -10.33
CA ALA A 114 -3.54 14.05 -10.90
C ALA A 114 -3.65 15.18 -9.86
N PHE A 115 -3.88 14.85 -8.59
CA PHE A 115 -3.92 15.82 -7.50
C PHE A 115 -2.54 16.42 -7.21
N ALA A 116 -1.47 15.63 -7.28
CA ALA A 116 -0.10 16.06 -7.03
C ALA A 116 0.43 17.08 -8.05
N ASP A 117 -0.18 17.15 -9.25
CA ASP A 117 0.16 18.12 -10.30
C ASP A 117 -0.44 19.52 -10.07
N ARG A 118 -1.20 19.73 -8.98
CA ARG A 118 -1.82 21.01 -8.66
C ARG A 118 -0.79 22.04 -8.18
N GLU A 119 -1.09 23.32 -8.43
CA GLU A 119 -0.25 24.44 -7.97
C GLU A 119 -0.21 24.58 -6.44
N LEU A 120 -1.32 24.21 -5.77
CA LEU A 120 -1.46 24.28 -4.32
C LEU A 120 -1.67 22.88 -3.76
N LEU A 121 -0.66 22.41 -3.02
CA LEU A 121 -0.68 21.14 -2.30
C LEU A 121 -0.95 21.35 -0.80
N PRO A 122 -1.42 20.32 -0.09
CA PRO A 122 -1.58 20.33 1.36
C PRO A 122 -0.28 20.70 2.09
N GLU A 123 -0.39 21.37 3.24
CA GLU A 123 0.77 21.56 4.14
C GLU A 123 1.20 20.27 4.83
N CYS A 124 0.27 19.33 4.98
CA CYS A 124 0.47 18.04 5.62
C CYS A 124 -0.60 17.04 5.17
N PHE A 125 -0.21 15.78 4.99
CA PHE A 125 -1.14 14.67 4.72
C PHE A 125 -0.96 13.51 5.71
N LEU A 126 -2.07 12.96 6.20
CA LEU A 126 -2.10 11.80 7.09
C LEU A 126 -2.99 10.71 6.51
N GLU A 127 -2.46 9.50 6.37
CA GLU A 127 -3.23 8.36 5.89
C GLU A 127 -3.26 7.25 6.95
N VAL A 128 -4.47 6.80 7.30
CA VAL A 128 -4.67 5.59 8.10
C VAL A 128 -4.92 4.45 7.13
N HIS A 129 -4.24 3.34 7.32
CA HIS A 129 -4.39 2.18 6.46
C HIS A 129 -4.24 0.90 7.27
N ILE A 130 -4.75 -0.23 6.77
CA ILE A 130 -4.36 -1.52 7.33
C ILE A 130 -2.92 -1.86 6.91
N GLU A 131 -2.20 -2.64 7.72
CA GLU A 131 -0.82 -3.02 7.43
C GLU A 131 -0.67 -3.84 6.14
N GLN A 132 -1.67 -4.69 5.83
CA GLN A 132 -1.63 -5.68 4.75
C GLN A 132 -0.48 -6.71 4.92
N GLY A 133 -0.06 -6.89 6.17
CA GLY A 133 1.06 -7.73 6.56
C GLY A 133 0.93 -8.24 8.00
N PRO A 134 1.78 -9.20 8.41
CA PRO A 134 1.66 -9.86 9.71
C PRO A 134 2.56 -9.24 10.80
N VAL A 135 3.25 -8.12 10.55
CA VAL A 135 4.26 -7.58 11.47
C VAL A 135 3.63 -7.12 12.77
N LEU A 136 2.55 -6.34 12.72
CA LEU A 136 1.84 -5.86 13.90
C LEU A 136 1.12 -6.99 14.64
N GLU A 137 0.56 -7.96 13.91
CA GLU A 137 -0.03 -9.16 14.51
C GLU A 137 1.02 -9.95 15.30
N ARG A 138 2.19 -10.21 14.71
CA ARG A 138 3.31 -10.91 15.37
C ARG A 138 3.90 -10.11 16.53
N ALA A 139 3.93 -8.79 16.42
CA ALA A 139 4.38 -7.89 17.48
C ALA A 139 3.33 -7.71 18.60
N SER A 140 2.11 -8.23 18.42
CA SER A 140 0.96 -7.94 19.29
C SER A 140 0.71 -6.44 19.48
N ALA A 141 1.02 -5.64 18.46
CA ALA A 141 0.80 -4.20 18.43
C ALA A 141 -0.50 -3.91 17.66
N PRO A 142 -1.40 -3.05 18.17
CA PRO A 142 -2.64 -2.72 17.46
C PRO A 142 -2.38 -1.75 16.30
N LEU A 143 -1.35 -0.90 16.43
CA LEU A 143 -1.00 0.15 15.49
C LEU A 143 0.51 0.16 15.21
N GLY A 144 0.90 0.72 14.06
CA GLY A 144 2.29 0.94 13.66
C GLY A 144 2.48 2.22 12.88
N LEU A 145 3.72 2.71 12.82
CA LEU A 145 4.09 3.88 12.03
C LEU A 145 4.79 3.43 10.75
N ALA A 146 4.23 3.75 9.58
CA ALA A 146 4.90 3.46 8.33
C ALA A 146 6.08 4.43 8.13
N MET A 147 7.30 3.92 8.08
CA MET A 147 8.50 4.76 7.95
C MET A 147 8.69 5.32 6.54
N GLY A 148 8.02 4.70 5.57
CA GLY A 148 8.11 5.02 4.16
C GLY A 148 7.53 3.88 3.34
N ILE A 149 7.30 4.15 2.07
CA ILE A 149 6.90 3.16 1.08
C ILE A 149 8.17 2.66 0.38
N VAL A 150 8.33 1.34 0.33
CA VAL A 150 9.53 0.71 -0.22
C VAL A 150 9.72 1.08 -1.69
N GLY A 151 10.97 1.18 -2.11
CA GLY A 151 11.30 1.23 -3.52
C GLY A 151 11.09 -0.14 -4.16
N ILE A 152 10.69 -0.15 -5.42
CA ILE A 152 10.38 -1.37 -6.18
C ILE A 152 11.14 -1.34 -7.48
N VAL A 153 11.82 -2.44 -7.80
CA VAL A 153 12.33 -2.70 -9.14
C VAL A 153 11.76 -4.03 -9.60
N ARG A 154 11.13 -4.00 -10.77
CA ARG A 154 10.72 -5.21 -11.48
C ARG A 154 11.54 -5.34 -12.76
N GLY A 155 11.65 -6.57 -13.22
CA GLY A 155 12.38 -6.88 -14.44
C GLY A 155 12.35 -8.36 -14.73
N GLU A 156 13.10 -8.72 -15.76
CA GLU A 156 13.20 -10.10 -16.23
C GLU A 156 14.65 -10.52 -16.37
N ARG A 157 14.87 -11.84 -16.33
CA ARG A 157 16.15 -12.45 -16.67
C ARG A 157 15.94 -13.66 -17.54
N THR A 158 16.71 -13.78 -18.62
CA THR A 158 16.63 -14.90 -19.55
C THR A 158 17.87 -15.77 -19.44
N PHE A 159 17.66 -17.08 -19.35
CA PHE A 159 18.67 -18.12 -19.35
C PHE A 159 18.58 -18.88 -20.67
N GLU A 160 19.69 -18.95 -21.39
CA GLU A 160 19.80 -19.69 -22.64
C GLU A 160 20.62 -20.97 -22.41
N GLY A 161 20.21 -22.03 -23.08
CA GLY A 161 20.82 -23.35 -23.03
C GLY A 161 20.68 -24.05 -24.38
N ARG A 162 20.65 -25.39 -24.36
CA ARG A 162 20.49 -26.19 -25.57
C ARG A 162 19.42 -27.26 -25.38
N ALA A 163 18.36 -27.14 -26.18
CA ALA A 163 17.32 -28.14 -26.21
C ALA A 163 17.86 -29.51 -26.64
N GLY A 164 17.37 -30.57 -25.99
CA GLY A 164 17.83 -31.93 -26.24
C GLY A 164 16.86 -32.96 -25.69
N HIS A 165 16.99 -34.21 -26.13
CA HIS A 165 16.10 -35.27 -25.69
C HIS A 165 16.44 -35.72 -24.26
N ALA A 166 15.47 -35.65 -23.34
CA ALA A 166 15.69 -35.85 -21.91
C ALA A 166 16.24 -37.24 -21.54
N GLY A 167 15.98 -38.26 -22.35
CA GLY A 167 16.44 -39.63 -22.10
C GLY A 167 17.78 -40.02 -22.75
N THR A 168 18.25 -39.30 -23.77
CA THR A 168 19.40 -39.75 -24.59
C THR A 168 20.61 -38.83 -24.50
N VAL A 169 20.40 -37.55 -24.17
CA VAL A 169 21.52 -36.64 -23.86
C VAL A 169 22.08 -37.01 -22.49
N PRO A 170 23.37 -37.38 -22.37
CA PRO A 170 23.99 -37.67 -21.07
C PRO A 170 23.88 -36.50 -20.10
N MET A 171 23.93 -36.75 -18.79
CA MET A 171 23.85 -35.68 -17.78
C MET A 171 25.06 -34.73 -17.82
N LEU A 172 26.26 -35.28 -18.00
CA LEU A 172 27.47 -34.48 -18.16
C LEU A 172 27.42 -33.72 -19.49
N GLY A 173 27.52 -32.39 -19.42
CA GLY A 173 27.53 -31.51 -20.59
C GLY A 173 26.16 -31.03 -21.06
N ARG A 174 25.08 -31.24 -20.28
CA ARG A 174 23.82 -30.55 -20.56
C ARG A 174 23.96 -29.05 -20.33
N GLU A 175 23.46 -28.27 -21.29
CA GLU A 175 23.23 -26.84 -21.16
C GLU A 175 21.73 -26.65 -20.84
N ASP A 176 21.31 -26.98 -19.62
CA ASP A 176 19.90 -26.98 -19.20
C ASP A 176 19.50 -25.61 -18.63
N ALA A 177 18.70 -24.85 -19.39
CA ALA A 177 18.31 -23.49 -19.00
C ALA A 177 17.43 -23.45 -17.74
N LEU A 178 16.64 -24.50 -17.48
CA LEU A 178 15.78 -24.55 -16.30
C LEU A 178 16.57 -24.83 -15.03
N VAL A 179 17.63 -25.63 -15.11
CA VAL A 179 18.56 -25.80 -13.98
C VAL A 179 19.22 -24.47 -13.62
N ALA A 180 19.73 -23.73 -14.61
CA ALA A 180 20.31 -22.41 -14.39
C ALA A 180 19.29 -21.41 -13.79
N ALA A 181 18.05 -21.40 -14.28
CA ALA A 181 16.98 -20.58 -13.74
C ALA A 181 16.61 -20.98 -12.29
N ALA A 182 16.58 -22.27 -11.96
CA ALA A 182 16.31 -22.75 -10.61
C ALA A 182 17.41 -22.34 -9.61
N GLU A 183 18.68 -22.38 -10.03
CA GLU A 183 19.79 -21.83 -9.23
C GLU A 183 19.62 -20.33 -9.00
N TYR A 184 19.19 -19.59 -10.02
CA TYR A 184 18.89 -18.16 -9.89
C TYR A 184 17.72 -17.87 -8.95
N VAL A 185 16.64 -18.66 -8.96
CA VAL A 185 15.53 -18.51 -8.00
C VAL A 185 16.04 -18.60 -6.55
N LEU A 186 16.92 -19.57 -6.27
CA LEU A 186 17.54 -19.71 -4.95
C LEU A 186 18.47 -18.54 -4.63
N ARG A 187 19.27 -18.07 -5.60
CA ARG A 187 20.12 -16.90 -5.47
C ARG A 187 19.31 -15.64 -5.15
N ALA A 188 18.17 -15.43 -5.82
CA ALA A 188 17.35 -14.24 -5.61
C ALA A 188 16.87 -14.12 -4.17
N ARG A 189 16.36 -15.23 -3.61
CA ARG A 189 16.02 -15.31 -2.18
C ARG A 189 17.24 -15.08 -1.29
N ALA A 190 18.37 -15.71 -1.60
CA ALA A 190 19.59 -15.60 -0.80
C ALA A 190 20.19 -14.18 -0.78
N ALA A 191 20.06 -13.43 -1.88
CA ALA A 191 20.54 -12.06 -2.01
C ALA A 191 19.73 -11.06 -1.16
N ALA A 192 18.42 -11.27 -1.03
CA ALA A 192 17.57 -10.39 -0.22
C ALA A 192 17.77 -10.57 1.30
N ILE A 193 17.99 -11.80 1.77
CA ILE A 193 18.12 -12.13 3.22
C ILE A 193 19.10 -11.22 3.99
N PRO A 194 20.34 -10.97 3.52
CA PRO A 194 21.31 -10.14 4.25
C PRO A 194 21.03 -8.63 4.16
N ILE A 195 20.07 -8.19 3.36
CA ILE A 195 19.72 -6.79 3.19
C ILE A 195 18.47 -6.51 4.03
N GLU A 196 18.66 -5.78 5.14
CA GLU A 196 17.60 -5.48 6.09
C GLU A 196 16.39 -4.82 5.42
N GLY A 197 15.20 -5.38 5.66
CA GLY A 197 13.93 -4.90 5.10
C GLY A 197 13.74 -5.14 3.60
N ALA A 198 14.70 -5.77 2.92
CA ALA A 198 14.59 -6.07 1.51
C ALA A 198 13.92 -7.43 1.26
N VAL A 199 13.21 -7.51 0.14
CA VAL A 199 12.58 -8.75 -0.34
C VAL A 199 12.83 -8.88 -1.83
N ALA A 200 12.98 -10.12 -2.30
CA ALA A 200 13.07 -10.43 -3.72
C ALA A 200 12.25 -11.70 -4.01
N THR A 201 11.41 -11.62 -5.04
CA THR A 201 10.50 -12.70 -5.42
C THR A 201 10.65 -13.00 -6.90
N VAL A 202 10.88 -14.26 -7.24
CA VAL A 202 10.66 -14.76 -8.61
C VAL A 202 9.24 -15.32 -8.67
N GLY A 203 8.36 -14.61 -9.36
CA GLY A 203 6.93 -14.93 -9.39
C GLY A 203 6.51 -15.79 -10.59
N GLN A 204 7.26 -15.74 -11.69
CA GLN A 204 6.92 -16.42 -12.95
C GLN A 204 8.15 -17.03 -13.60
N LEU A 205 7.95 -18.19 -14.24
CA LEU A 205 8.95 -18.86 -15.07
C LEU A 205 8.29 -19.30 -16.37
N ASP A 206 8.77 -18.78 -17.51
CA ASP A 206 8.39 -19.25 -18.83
C ASP A 206 9.47 -20.20 -19.36
N VAL A 207 9.11 -21.46 -19.54
CA VAL A 207 10.04 -22.54 -19.92
C VAL A 207 9.79 -22.96 -21.36
N GLU A 208 10.80 -22.85 -22.22
CA GLU A 208 10.70 -23.19 -23.63
C GLU A 208 11.59 -24.42 -23.97
N PRO A 209 11.05 -25.46 -24.64
CA PRO A 209 9.68 -25.58 -25.16
C PRO A 209 8.64 -26.07 -24.14
N GLY A 210 9.02 -26.35 -22.89
CA GLY A 210 8.08 -26.78 -21.84
C GLY A 210 7.57 -28.22 -21.97
N ALA A 211 8.19 -29.03 -22.83
CA ALA A 211 7.85 -30.44 -23.00
C ALA A 211 8.58 -31.32 -21.97
N VAL A 212 7.86 -32.22 -21.29
CA VAL A 212 8.39 -33.09 -20.22
C VAL A 212 9.60 -33.95 -20.60
N ASN A 213 9.74 -34.29 -21.89
CA ASN A 213 10.81 -35.11 -22.42
C ASN A 213 11.88 -34.31 -23.19
N VAL A 214 11.89 -32.99 -23.05
CA VAL A 214 12.87 -32.09 -23.69
C VAL A 214 13.60 -31.30 -22.62
N ILE A 215 14.93 -31.29 -22.68
CA ILE A 215 15.79 -30.41 -21.89
C ILE A 215 15.44 -28.96 -22.29
N PRO A 216 15.07 -28.08 -21.35
CA PRO A 216 14.74 -26.69 -21.66
C PRO A 216 15.92 -25.95 -22.29
N GLY A 217 15.66 -25.34 -23.46
CA GLY A 217 16.64 -24.57 -24.21
C GLY A 217 16.64 -23.10 -23.81
N ARG A 218 15.54 -22.60 -23.26
CA ARG A 218 15.42 -21.20 -22.82
C ARG A 218 14.44 -21.10 -21.66
N VAL A 219 14.77 -20.30 -20.65
CA VAL A 219 13.88 -19.98 -19.54
C VAL A 219 13.95 -18.50 -19.24
N ARG A 220 12.78 -17.84 -19.18
CA ARG A 220 12.65 -16.46 -18.74
C ARG A 220 12.01 -16.42 -17.37
N VAL A 221 12.56 -15.62 -16.47
CA VAL A 221 12.05 -15.46 -15.10
C VAL A 221 11.72 -14.00 -14.84
N SER A 222 10.63 -13.75 -14.11
CA SER A 222 10.34 -12.41 -13.58
C SER A 222 10.97 -12.22 -12.21
N VAL A 223 11.28 -10.98 -11.86
CA VAL A 223 11.81 -10.60 -10.54
C VAL A 223 11.09 -9.35 -10.04
N ASP A 224 10.60 -9.40 -8.81
CA ASP A 224 10.11 -8.24 -8.05
C ASP A 224 11.04 -8.07 -6.84
N ALA A 225 11.82 -6.99 -6.83
CA ALA A 225 12.77 -6.64 -5.78
C ALA A 225 12.33 -5.36 -5.09
N ARG A 226 12.27 -5.37 -3.75
CA ARG A 226 11.87 -4.21 -2.95
C ARG A 226 12.85 -3.96 -1.82
N ALA A 227 13.07 -2.69 -1.48
CA ALA A 227 13.84 -2.33 -0.30
C ALA A 227 13.43 -0.96 0.29
N PRO A 228 13.69 -0.70 1.58
CA PRO A 228 13.23 0.51 2.26
C PRO A 228 13.88 1.81 1.78
N ASP A 229 15.07 1.73 1.19
CA ASP A 229 15.81 2.88 0.68
C ASP A 229 16.58 2.53 -0.60
N ARG A 230 17.05 3.59 -1.25
CA ARG A 230 17.70 3.51 -2.56
C ARG A 230 19.02 2.74 -2.51
N GLU A 231 19.82 2.89 -1.46
CA GLU A 231 21.11 2.20 -1.34
C GLU A 231 20.90 0.69 -1.25
N ARG A 232 19.97 0.27 -0.39
CA ARG A 232 19.59 -1.14 -0.22
C ARG A 232 18.96 -1.71 -1.49
N LEU A 233 18.10 -0.94 -2.17
CA LEU A 233 17.46 -1.34 -3.43
C LEU A 233 18.49 -1.52 -4.55
N ASP A 234 19.37 -0.54 -4.74
CA ASP A 234 20.39 -0.56 -5.78
C ASP A 234 21.39 -1.70 -5.54
N ARG A 235 21.73 -1.98 -4.27
CA ARG A 235 22.52 -3.16 -3.89
C ARG A 235 21.82 -4.46 -4.27
N LEU A 236 20.54 -4.62 -3.92
CA LEU A 236 19.79 -5.83 -4.24
C LEU A 236 19.69 -6.04 -5.76
N VAL A 237 19.36 -5.00 -6.51
CA VAL A 237 19.27 -5.04 -7.98
C VAL A 237 20.60 -5.43 -8.61
N ALA A 238 21.71 -4.88 -8.11
CA ALA A 238 23.04 -5.26 -8.56
C ALA A 238 23.38 -6.72 -8.24
N GLU A 239 23.05 -7.22 -7.04
CA GLU A 239 23.25 -8.62 -6.65
C GLU A 239 22.40 -9.59 -7.50
N LEU A 240 21.24 -9.16 -7.97
CA LEU A 240 20.36 -9.93 -8.86
C LEU A 240 20.77 -9.86 -10.34
N GLU A 241 21.62 -8.89 -10.73
CA GLU A 241 21.94 -8.57 -12.13
C GLU A 241 20.65 -8.43 -12.97
N LEU A 242 19.69 -7.68 -12.42
CA LEU A 242 18.36 -7.53 -12.99
C LEU A 242 18.34 -6.42 -14.05
N GLU A 243 17.78 -6.72 -15.22
CA GLU A 243 17.42 -5.71 -16.21
C GLU A 243 16.05 -5.14 -15.84
N ALA A 244 16.05 -3.91 -15.33
CA ALA A 244 14.83 -3.25 -14.85
C ALA A 244 13.96 -2.75 -16.01
N ASP A 245 12.69 -3.12 -16.01
CA ASP A 245 11.66 -2.57 -16.90
C ASP A 245 10.71 -1.60 -16.18
N PHE A 246 10.63 -1.71 -14.86
CA PHE A 246 9.89 -0.82 -13.98
C PHE A 246 10.72 -0.49 -12.74
N ARG A 247 10.69 0.80 -12.36
CA ARG A 247 11.33 1.29 -11.14
C ARG A 247 10.48 2.35 -10.47
N MET A 248 10.30 2.18 -9.17
CA MET A 248 9.74 3.17 -8.25
C MET A 248 10.77 3.44 -7.15
N GLU A 249 11.05 4.71 -6.90
CA GLU A 249 11.96 5.11 -5.82
C GLU A 249 11.26 4.96 -4.46
N PRO A 250 12.00 4.59 -3.39
CA PRO A 250 11.48 4.60 -2.04
C PRO A 250 11.13 6.03 -1.60
N VAL A 251 10.02 6.16 -0.88
CA VAL A 251 9.51 7.46 -0.42
C VAL A 251 9.39 7.46 1.11
N PRO A 252 10.24 8.21 1.84
CA PRO A 252 10.18 8.26 3.30
C PRO A 252 9.00 9.11 3.78
N MET A 253 8.46 8.76 4.96
CA MET A 253 7.49 9.62 5.64
C MET A 253 8.19 10.78 6.37
N ALA A 254 7.51 11.93 6.47
CA ALA A 254 8.07 13.15 7.03
C ALA A 254 8.03 13.16 8.56
N GLU A 255 9.11 13.66 9.18
CA GLU A 255 9.27 13.60 10.65
C GLU A 255 8.18 14.35 11.41
N ARG A 256 7.74 15.53 10.94
CA ARG A 256 6.73 16.34 11.66
C ARG A 256 5.41 15.57 11.86
N PRO A 257 4.74 15.05 10.81
CA PRO A 257 3.52 14.26 11.00
C PRO A 257 3.77 12.90 11.67
N MET A 258 4.91 12.25 11.42
CA MET A 258 5.30 11.01 12.12
C MET A 258 5.43 11.22 13.64
N ALA A 259 6.01 12.34 14.06
CA ALA A 259 6.14 12.70 15.47
C ALA A 259 4.79 12.94 16.14
N ALA A 260 3.79 13.46 15.41
CA ALA A 260 2.44 13.61 15.92
C ALA A 260 1.78 12.26 16.22
N PHE A 261 1.86 11.30 15.30
CA PHE A 261 1.39 9.93 15.57
C PHE A 261 2.18 9.27 16.70
N ARG A 262 3.51 9.40 16.70
CA ARG A 262 4.36 8.82 17.75
C ARG A 262 3.99 9.34 19.14
N ALA A 263 3.72 10.64 19.26
CA ALA A 263 3.27 11.24 20.51
C ALA A 263 1.93 10.67 20.98
N GLU A 264 0.95 10.53 20.08
CA GLU A 264 -0.34 9.91 20.38
C GLU A 264 -0.21 8.46 20.87
N LEU A 265 0.62 7.65 20.20
CA LEU A 265 0.88 6.28 20.62
C LEU A 265 1.52 6.24 22.02
N GLN A 266 2.52 7.09 22.27
CA GLN A 266 3.24 7.14 23.54
C GLN A 266 2.36 7.60 24.71
N GLU A 267 1.56 8.65 24.52
CA GLU A 267 0.65 9.16 25.56
C GLU A 267 -0.42 8.15 25.96
N ARG A 268 -0.81 7.27 25.03
CA ARG A 268 -1.76 6.17 25.25
C ARG A 268 -1.10 4.91 25.80
N GLY A 269 0.22 4.91 26.01
CA GLY A 269 0.97 3.76 26.51
C GLY A 269 1.06 2.60 25.51
N LEU A 270 0.92 2.88 24.22
CA LEU A 270 0.97 1.88 23.15
C LEU A 270 2.42 1.61 22.71
N PRO A 271 2.73 0.40 22.22
CA PRO A 271 4.01 0.15 21.59
C PRO A 271 4.19 0.99 20.33
N VAL A 272 5.39 1.54 20.13
CA VAL A 272 5.77 2.22 18.89
C VAL A 272 6.48 1.19 18.02
N VAL A 273 5.75 0.61 17.08
CA VAL A 273 6.30 -0.28 16.06
C VAL A 273 6.48 0.50 14.77
N GLU A 274 7.72 0.53 14.27
CA GLU A 274 8.09 1.19 13.01
C GLU A 274 8.36 0.13 11.95
N LEU A 275 7.75 0.27 10.78
CA LEU A 275 7.83 -0.71 9.69
C LEU A 275 7.71 -0.02 8.33
N PRO A 276 8.29 -0.58 7.25
CA PRO A 276 8.05 -0.06 5.91
C PRO A 276 6.67 -0.50 5.38
N SER A 277 6.04 0.29 4.52
CA SER A 277 4.94 -0.19 3.69
C SER A 277 5.48 -0.94 2.48
N GLY A 278 5.02 -2.17 2.29
CA GLY A 278 5.31 -2.96 1.09
C GLY A 278 4.42 -2.62 -0.10
N ALA A 279 3.29 -1.92 0.11
CA ALA A 279 2.29 -1.59 -0.89
C ALA A 279 2.43 -0.14 -1.37
N GLY A 280 1.85 0.15 -2.54
CA GLY A 280 1.60 1.52 -2.97
C GLY A 280 0.47 2.12 -2.14
N HIS A 281 0.47 3.44 -1.98
CA HIS A 281 -0.61 4.21 -1.37
C HIS A 281 -0.59 5.62 -1.94
N ASP A 282 -1.71 6.34 -1.87
CA ASP A 282 -1.79 7.76 -2.22
C ASP A 282 -0.78 8.61 -1.43
N ALA A 283 -0.47 8.24 -0.17
CA ALA A 283 0.60 8.85 0.61
C ALA A 283 1.96 8.87 -0.10
N SER A 284 2.33 7.83 -0.88
CA SER A 284 3.60 7.85 -1.63
C SER A 284 3.61 8.95 -2.67
N VAL A 285 2.49 9.15 -3.36
CA VAL A 285 2.37 10.14 -4.43
C VAL A 285 2.50 11.54 -3.86
N LEU A 286 1.78 11.84 -2.77
CA LEU A 286 1.87 13.15 -2.12
C LEU A 286 3.25 13.39 -1.50
N ALA A 287 3.83 12.39 -0.85
CA ALA A 287 5.17 12.51 -0.28
C ALA A 287 6.24 12.74 -1.37
N ALA A 288 6.14 12.06 -2.51
CA ALA A 288 7.02 12.27 -3.67
C ALA A 288 6.86 13.67 -4.28
N ALA A 289 5.65 14.24 -4.21
CA ALA A 289 5.37 15.63 -4.61
C ALA A 289 5.86 16.68 -3.60
N GLY A 290 6.44 16.26 -2.48
CA GLY A 290 6.99 17.15 -1.46
C GLY A 290 6.02 17.54 -0.35
N VAL A 291 4.84 16.93 -0.27
CA VAL A 291 3.92 17.10 0.86
C VAL A 291 4.48 16.39 2.09
N PRO A 292 4.58 17.04 3.26
CA PRO A 292 4.87 16.35 4.51
C PRO A 292 3.79 15.30 4.84
N THR A 293 4.12 14.03 4.67
CA THR A 293 3.17 12.92 4.79
C THR A 293 3.57 11.93 5.89
N ALA A 294 2.59 11.35 6.59
CA ALA A 294 2.80 10.19 7.45
C ALA A 294 1.64 9.19 7.33
N MET A 295 1.94 7.92 7.61
CA MET A 295 0.93 6.88 7.65
C MET A 295 0.89 6.17 9.01
N LEU A 296 -0.32 5.86 9.45
CA LEU A 296 -0.59 5.04 10.62
C LEU A 296 -1.19 3.71 10.15
N PHE A 297 -0.50 2.62 10.43
CA PHE A 297 -0.99 1.28 10.17
C PHE A 297 -1.86 0.73 11.30
N VAL A 298 -2.92 0.03 10.91
CA VAL A 298 -3.78 -0.77 11.76
C VAL A 298 -3.46 -2.24 11.52
N ARG A 299 -3.34 -3.01 12.60
CA ARG A 299 -3.00 -4.43 12.54
C ARG A 299 -3.99 -5.21 11.67
N SER A 300 -3.46 -5.87 10.64
CA SER A 300 -4.19 -6.88 9.87
C SER A 300 -4.12 -8.23 10.57
N LEU A 301 -5.29 -8.83 10.84
CA LEU A 301 -5.41 -10.16 11.44
C LEU A 301 -5.27 -11.26 10.37
N ASN A 302 -5.43 -12.52 10.79
CA ASN A 302 -5.42 -13.70 9.91
C ASN A 302 -4.08 -13.88 9.17
N GLY A 303 -2.96 -13.51 9.79
CA GLY A 303 -1.66 -13.58 9.14
C GLY A 303 -1.38 -12.43 8.17
N GLY A 304 -2.10 -11.31 8.29
CA GLY A 304 -1.91 -10.14 7.44
C GLY A 304 -2.58 -10.25 6.07
N ILE A 305 -3.67 -11.02 5.96
CA ILE A 305 -4.40 -11.17 4.69
C ILE A 305 -5.01 -9.83 4.28
N SER A 306 -4.83 -9.46 3.02
CA SER A 306 -5.49 -8.35 2.34
C SER A 306 -5.78 -8.73 0.88
N HIS A 307 -6.47 -7.87 0.12
CA HIS A 307 -6.96 -8.16 -1.25
C HIS A 307 -7.84 -9.42 -1.29
N SER A 308 -8.61 -9.64 -0.23
CA SER A 308 -9.35 -10.88 0.00
C SER A 308 -10.56 -10.64 0.91
N PRO A 309 -11.64 -11.41 0.78
CA PRO A 309 -12.80 -11.31 1.67
C PRO A 309 -12.51 -11.78 3.09
N GLN A 310 -11.33 -12.37 3.34
CA GLN A 310 -10.86 -12.80 4.67
C GLN A 310 -10.01 -11.73 5.37
N GLU A 311 -9.83 -10.56 4.76
CA GLU A 311 -9.22 -9.40 5.39
C GLU A 311 -10.00 -9.00 6.64
N GLU A 312 -9.28 -8.85 7.74
CA GLU A 312 -9.88 -8.57 9.04
C GLU A 312 -8.96 -7.66 9.86
N SER A 313 -9.55 -6.72 10.58
CA SER A 313 -8.89 -5.90 11.59
C SER A 313 -9.77 -5.87 12.83
N ALA A 314 -9.17 -5.98 14.02
CA ALA A 314 -9.94 -6.01 15.25
C ALA A 314 -10.75 -4.70 15.41
N PRO A 315 -12.03 -4.76 15.82
CA PRO A 315 -12.82 -3.56 16.01
C PRO A 315 -12.12 -2.52 16.88
N GLU A 316 -11.48 -2.95 17.97
CA GLU A 316 -10.76 -2.11 18.92
C GLU A 316 -9.54 -1.43 18.31
N ASP A 317 -8.84 -2.10 17.38
CA ASP A 317 -7.67 -1.53 16.69
C ASP A 317 -8.13 -0.40 15.75
N VAL A 318 -9.27 -0.58 15.08
CA VAL A 318 -9.91 0.46 14.24
C VAL A 318 -10.36 1.65 15.07
N GLU A 319 -10.98 1.42 16.24
CA GLU A 319 -11.40 2.54 17.11
C GLU A 319 -10.19 3.31 17.62
N LEU A 320 -9.12 2.60 17.99
CA LEU A 320 -7.88 3.20 18.46
C LEU A 320 -7.17 4.01 17.36
N ALA A 321 -7.18 3.52 16.11
CA ALA A 321 -6.63 4.24 14.97
C ALA A 321 -7.35 5.58 14.74
N LEU A 322 -8.69 5.59 14.84
CA LEU A 322 -9.49 6.82 14.77
C LEU A 322 -9.11 7.81 15.87
N GLU A 323 -8.94 7.33 17.11
CA GLU A 323 -8.55 8.19 18.23
C GLU A 323 -7.14 8.79 18.06
N VAL A 324 -6.19 8.00 17.58
CA VAL A 324 -4.82 8.45 17.28
C VAL A 324 -4.81 9.43 16.12
N LEU A 325 -5.59 9.18 15.05
CA LEU A 325 -5.72 10.11 13.93
C LEU A 325 -6.29 11.46 14.37
N ALA A 326 -7.38 11.45 15.15
CA ALA A 326 -7.98 12.68 15.66
C ALA A 326 -7.00 13.49 16.54
N GLY A 327 -6.26 12.82 17.42
CA GLY A 327 -5.23 13.47 18.24
C GLY A 327 -4.08 14.05 17.41
N ALA A 328 -3.60 13.31 16.41
CA ALA A 328 -2.54 13.78 15.51
C ALA A 328 -2.96 15.01 14.68
N ILE A 329 -4.19 15.03 14.15
CA ILE A 329 -4.77 16.21 13.48
C ILE A 329 -4.77 17.41 14.43
N GLY A 330 -5.22 17.23 15.68
CA GLY A 330 -5.22 18.29 16.69
C GLY A 330 -3.83 18.89 16.94
N ARG A 331 -2.81 18.04 17.13
CA ARG A 331 -1.42 18.49 17.37
C ARG A 331 -0.82 19.25 16.20
N LEU A 332 -1.07 18.78 14.98
CA LEU A 332 -0.49 19.38 13.78
C LEU A 332 -1.13 20.72 13.45
N ALA A 333 -2.43 20.86 13.71
CA ALA A 333 -3.17 22.11 13.60
C ALA A 333 -2.69 23.19 14.59
N GLU A 334 -2.43 22.82 15.84
CA GLU A 334 -1.95 23.77 16.87
C GLU A 334 -0.51 24.27 16.63
N GLY A 335 0.34 23.47 15.97
CA GLY A 335 1.73 23.82 15.66
C GLY A 335 1.94 24.64 14.37
N ALA A 336 0.88 25.08 13.70
CA ALA A 336 0.94 25.84 12.44
C ALA A 336 0.93 27.38 12.62
N GLY A 337 1.03 27.87 13.87
CA GLY A 337 1.00 29.30 14.23
C GLY A 337 2.36 29.92 14.52
#